data_AF-X1PTH2-F1
#
_entry.id   AF-X1PTH2-F1
#
_cell.length_a   1.000
_cell.length_b   1.000
_cell.length_c   1.000
_cell.angle_alpha   90.00
_cell.angle_beta   90.00
_cell.angle_gamma   90.00
#
_symmetry.space_group_name_H-M   'P 1'
#
loop_
_entity.id
_entity.type
_entity.pdbx_description
1 polymer ?
#
loop_
_entity_poly.entity_id
_entity_poly.type
_entity_poly.pdbx_seq_one_letter_code
_entity_poly.pdbx_strand_id
1 'polypeptide(L)'
;MVEPSNQFNFNAWINSKTKWLKVLEPGTKTTIEIFLLSLDSNTAQNIWVRFADTTLDPPSETTKHFGWKIIDADLFASNADGITQKITDTGINLESGPQKTRLRAVVNPGIDIKFYVNDVLKVTHTVNLPDENHYYFHTQVRVTAPTFRTTYLGRILIEKEYAV
;
A
#
# COMPACT_ATOMS: atom_id res chain seq x y z
N MET A 1 -29.92 1.95 -25.74
CA MET A 1 -28.94 2.92 -25.24
C MET A 1 -28.86 2.69 -23.75
N VAL A 2 -27.84 1.97 -23.28
CA VAL A 2 -27.71 1.54 -21.88
C VAL A 2 -26.65 2.43 -21.25
N GLU A 3 -27.01 3.11 -20.16
CA GLU A 3 -26.10 4.01 -19.44
C GLU A 3 -24.91 3.24 -18.85
N PRO A 4 -23.71 3.83 -18.82
CA PRO A 4 -22.61 3.29 -18.04
C PRO A 4 -22.91 3.52 -16.56
N SER A 5 -23.21 2.46 -15.83
CA SER A 5 -23.27 2.52 -14.37
C SER A 5 -21.86 2.72 -13.81
N ASN A 6 -21.51 3.96 -13.47
CA ASN A 6 -20.43 4.29 -12.55
C ASN A 6 -20.79 3.75 -11.16
N GLN A 7 -20.64 2.44 -10.95
CA GLN A 7 -20.66 1.89 -9.61
C GLN A 7 -19.27 2.08 -8.99
N PHE A 8 -19.15 3.15 -8.22
CA PHE A 8 -18.06 3.28 -7.25
C PHE A 8 -18.16 2.10 -6.28
N ASN A 9 -17.11 1.27 -6.22
CA ASN A 9 -16.96 0.20 -5.23
C ASN A 9 -16.64 0.80 -3.85
N PHE A 10 -17.56 1.58 -3.28
CA PHE A 10 -17.57 1.82 -1.84
C PHE A 10 -18.15 0.55 -1.21
N ASN A 11 -17.39 -0.12 -0.33
CA ASN A 11 -17.79 -1.26 0.53
C ASN A 11 -17.19 -2.66 0.25
N ALA A 12 -15.96 -2.78 -0.26
CA ALA A 12 -15.21 -4.03 -0.10
C ALA A 12 -14.65 -4.12 1.33
N TRP A 13 -15.45 -4.59 2.28
CA TRP A 13 -15.04 -4.77 3.68
C TRP A 13 -14.61 -6.21 3.94
N ILE A 14 -13.43 -6.41 4.52
CA ILE A 14 -13.07 -7.65 5.21
C ILE A 14 -13.35 -7.41 6.69
N ASN A 15 -14.41 -8.00 7.24
CA ASN A 15 -14.68 -7.97 8.69
C ASN A 15 -14.58 -9.36 9.31
N SER A 16 -14.11 -9.41 10.55
CA SER A 16 -14.27 -10.54 11.45
C SER A 16 -15.11 -10.05 12.62
N LYS A 17 -16.22 -10.73 12.91
CA LYS A 17 -17.12 -10.39 14.03
C LYS A 17 -16.44 -10.51 15.41
N THR A 18 -15.24 -11.10 15.48
CA THR A 18 -14.57 -11.44 16.74
C THR A 18 -13.30 -10.65 17.02
N LYS A 19 -12.67 -9.99 16.03
CA LYS A 19 -11.47 -9.16 16.24
C LYS A 19 -11.37 -8.09 15.14
N TRP A 20 -11.34 -6.81 15.52
CA TRP A 20 -10.76 -5.79 14.67
C TRP A 20 -9.30 -6.17 14.45
N LEU A 21 -8.89 -6.41 13.20
CA LEU A 21 -7.50 -6.75 12.91
C LEU A 21 -6.66 -5.50 13.14
N LYS A 22 -6.12 -5.34 14.36
CA LYS A 22 -5.04 -4.40 14.63
C LYS A 22 -3.81 -4.89 13.86
N VAL A 23 -3.63 -4.33 12.66
CA VAL A 23 -2.54 -4.68 11.74
C VAL A 23 -1.21 -4.46 12.42
N LEU A 24 -1.06 -3.36 13.17
CA LEU A 24 0.13 -3.06 13.96
C LEU A 24 -0.18 -3.24 15.44
N GLU A 25 0.72 -3.89 16.18
CA GLU A 25 0.66 -4.06 17.63
C GLU A 25 2.10 -4.14 18.19
N PRO A 26 2.41 -3.43 19.30
CA PRO A 26 3.73 -3.47 19.90
C PRO A 26 4.22 -4.89 20.19
N GLY A 27 5.50 -5.16 19.94
CA GLY A 27 6.11 -6.47 20.21
C GLY A 27 5.73 -7.58 19.20
N THR A 28 4.93 -7.28 18.19
CA THR A 28 4.61 -8.22 17.10
C THR A 28 5.20 -7.72 15.78
N LYS A 29 5.61 -8.65 14.92
CA LYS A 29 5.99 -8.30 13.55
C LYS A 29 4.82 -8.53 12.62
N THR A 30 4.55 -7.58 11.76
CA THR A 30 3.49 -7.72 10.75
C THR A 30 4.09 -7.72 9.36
N THR A 31 3.84 -8.78 8.60
CA THR A 31 4.19 -8.89 7.19
C THR A 31 2.95 -8.64 6.35
N ILE A 32 3.05 -7.66 5.45
CA ILE A 32 2.07 -7.42 4.40
C ILE A 32 2.71 -7.78 3.07
N GLU A 33 1.97 -8.49 2.24
CA GLU A 33 2.40 -8.85 0.91
C GLU A 33 1.29 -8.67 -0.12
N ILE A 34 1.66 -8.11 -1.27
CA ILE A 34 0.75 -7.79 -2.36
C ILE A 34 1.42 -8.16 -3.67
N PHE A 35 0.70 -8.88 -4.52
CA PHE A 35 1.14 -9.13 -5.90
C PHE A 35 0.56 -8.08 -6.83
N LEU A 36 1.42 -7.31 -7.48
CA LEU A 36 1.02 -6.49 -8.61
C LEU A 36 1.00 -7.39 -9.87
N LEU A 37 -0.18 -7.50 -10.49
CA LEU A 37 -0.41 -8.39 -11.63
C LEU A 37 -0.39 -7.66 -12.98
N SER A 38 -0.73 -6.37 -13.02
CA SER A 38 -0.65 -5.57 -14.25
C SER A 38 -0.76 -4.09 -13.95
N LEU A 39 -0.08 -3.28 -14.76
CA LEU A 39 -0.27 -1.83 -14.87
C LEU A 39 -0.73 -1.51 -16.29
N ASP A 40 -1.87 -0.85 -16.47
CA ASP A 40 -2.33 -0.48 -17.82
C ASP A 40 -1.40 0.54 -18.50
N SER A 41 -0.82 1.44 -17.70
CA SER A 41 0.20 2.39 -18.13
C SER A 41 1.24 2.56 -17.04
N ASN A 42 2.38 3.14 -17.38
CA ASN A 42 3.42 3.55 -16.46
C ASN A 42 3.75 5.04 -16.62
N THR A 43 2.81 5.84 -17.14
CA THR A 43 2.97 7.29 -17.29
C THR A 43 1.68 8.05 -16.93
N ALA A 44 1.86 9.28 -16.46
CA ALA A 44 0.82 10.21 -16.04
C ALA A 44 -0.13 9.64 -14.97
N GLN A 45 0.43 9.01 -13.92
CA GLN A 45 -0.36 8.44 -12.84
C GLN A 45 0.36 8.42 -11.50
N ASN A 46 -0.42 8.39 -10.42
CA ASN A 46 0.04 8.03 -9.10
C ASN A 46 -0.83 6.88 -8.59
N ILE A 47 -0.20 5.81 -8.11
CA ILE A 47 -0.91 4.66 -7.55
C ILE A 47 -0.46 4.51 -6.10
N TRP A 48 -1.41 4.36 -5.19
CA TRP A 48 -1.13 4.03 -3.80
C TRP A 48 -1.63 2.64 -3.51
N VAL A 49 -0.78 1.83 -2.89
CA VAL A 49 -1.12 0.50 -2.39
C VAL A 49 -0.57 0.42 -0.98
N ARG A 50 -1.39 0.82 -0.01
CA ARG A 50 -0.94 1.09 1.35
C ARG A 50 -1.98 0.74 2.40
N PHE A 51 -1.52 0.63 3.64
CA PHE A 51 -2.37 0.56 4.83
C PHE A 51 -2.34 1.92 5.50
N ALA A 52 -3.49 2.53 5.77
CA ALA A 52 -3.59 3.85 6.42
C ALA A 52 -4.63 3.88 7.55
N ASP A 53 -4.48 4.76 8.54
CA ASP A 53 -5.34 4.82 9.73
C ASP A 53 -6.63 5.64 9.57
N THR A 54 -7.07 5.84 8.33
CA THR A 54 -8.24 6.64 8.00
C THR A 54 -9.13 5.92 7.00
N THR A 55 -10.40 6.32 6.92
CA THR A 55 -11.31 5.89 5.84
C THR A 55 -11.48 6.95 4.76
N LEU A 56 -10.76 8.08 4.85
CA LEU A 56 -10.80 9.15 3.84
C LEU A 56 -10.18 8.67 2.53
N ASP A 57 -10.71 9.17 1.41
CA ASP A 57 -10.26 8.79 0.07
C ASP A 57 -10.08 10.02 -0.85
N PRO A 58 -8.86 10.30 -1.37
CA PRO A 58 -7.60 9.67 -0.97
C PRO A 58 -7.15 10.15 0.43
N PRO A 59 -6.48 9.30 1.23
CA PRO A 59 -5.81 9.74 2.45
C PRO A 59 -4.75 10.82 2.17
N SER A 60 -4.54 11.73 3.13
CA SER A 60 -3.40 12.67 3.08
C SER A 60 -2.09 11.89 3.02
N GLU A 61 -1.07 12.46 2.36
CA GLU A 61 0.27 11.87 2.34
C GLU A 61 0.93 11.82 3.72
N THR A 62 0.43 12.63 4.67
CA THR A 62 0.91 12.62 6.07
C THR A 62 0.08 11.74 7.00
N THR A 63 -1.09 11.25 6.58
CA THR A 63 -1.90 10.30 7.37
C THR A 63 -1.07 9.10 7.75
N LYS A 64 -1.23 8.54 8.96
CA LYS A 64 -0.43 7.38 9.39
C LYS A 64 -0.62 6.26 8.40
N HIS A 65 0.47 5.82 7.78
CA HIS A 65 0.40 4.78 6.78
C HIS A 65 1.73 4.07 6.62
N PHE A 66 1.68 2.94 5.94
CA PHE A 66 2.84 2.29 5.35
C PHE A 66 2.41 1.51 4.09
N GLY A 67 3.32 1.41 3.13
CA GLY A 67 3.09 0.66 1.90
C GLY A 67 3.88 1.24 0.74
N TRP A 68 3.25 1.23 -0.43
CA TRP A 68 3.88 1.56 -1.70
C TRP A 68 3.17 2.72 -2.38
N LYS A 69 3.96 3.55 -3.04
CA LYS A 69 3.49 4.56 -3.99
C LYS A 69 4.20 4.34 -5.31
N ILE A 70 3.46 4.31 -6.41
CA ILE A 70 4.00 4.27 -7.76
C ILE A 70 3.74 5.64 -8.37
N ILE A 71 4.77 6.31 -8.84
CA ILE A 71 4.66 7.59 -9.54
C ILE A 71 5.11 7.32 -10.96
N ASP A 72 4.18 7.37 -11.90
CA ASP A 72 4.35 6.90 -13.26
C ASP A 72 4.79 5.43 -13.30
N ALA A 73 6.10 5.21 -13.44
CA ALA A 73 6.74 3.91 -13.49
C ALA A 73 7.59 3.63 -12.24
N ASP A 74 7.99 4.66 -11.52
CA ASP A 74 8.92 4.55 -10.40
C ASP A 74 8.20 4.06 -9.14
N LEU A 75 8.75 3.01 -8.52
CA LEU A 75 8.22 2.43 -7.30
C LEU A 75 8.91 3.01 -6.06
N PHE A 76 8.10 3.54 -5.16
CA PHE A 76 8.53 4.12 -3.89
C PHE A 76 8.00 3.32 -2.70
N ALA A 77 8.87 3.17 -1.69
CA ALA A 77 8.46 2.79 -0.35
C ALA A 77 7.97 4.04 0.39
N SER A 78 6.86 3.94 1.13
CA SER A 78 6.31 5.08 1.86
C SER A 78 5.72 4.72 3.22
N ASN A 79 5.94 5.58 4.21
CA ASN A 79 5.26 5.58 5.50
C ASN A 79 5.09 7.01 6.05
N ALA A 80 4.20 7.18 7.02
CA ALA A 80 4.04 8.42 7.76
C ALA A 80 3.53 8.17 9.19
N ASP A 81 3.74 9.15 10.07
CA ASP A 81 3.41 9.13 11.50
C ASP A 81 2.17 9.97 11.87
N GLY A 82 1.45 10.49 10.87
CA GLY A 82 0.31 11.40 11.07
C GLY A 82 0.68 12.88 10.93
N ILE A 83 1.98 13.20 10.86
CA ILE A 83 2.50 14.57 10.77
C ILE A 83 3.41 14.70 9.56
N THR A 84 4.37 13.78 9.40
CA THR A 84 5.38 13.81 8.35
C THR A 84 5.45 12.49 7.59
N GLN A 85 5.72 12.58 6.28
CA GLN A 85 5.91 11.42 5.42
C GLN A 85 7.40 11.13 5.23
N LYS A 86 7.74 9.85 5.20
CA LYS A 86 8.97 9.35 4.59
C LYS A 86 8.60 8.62 3.30
N ILE A 87 9.17 9.06 2.18
CA ILE A 87 9.09 8.40 0.88
C ILE A 87 10.50 8.20 0.36
N THR A 88 10.78 7.04 -0.23
CA THR A 88 12.11 6.72 -0.77
C THR A 88 11.97 5.85 -2.00
N ASP A 89 12.68 6.23 -3.06
CA ASP A 89 12.75 5.47 -4.31
C ASP A 89 13.42 4.12 -4.05
N THR A 90 12.84 3.05 -4.60
CA THR A 90 13.36 1.69 -4.49
C THR A 90 14.38 1.34 -5.58
N GLY A 91 14.54 2.23 -6.56
CA GLY A 91 15.32 2.01 -7.78
C GLY A 91 14.67 1.00 -8.74
N ILE A 92 13.40 0.66 -8.53
CA ILE A 92 12.62 -0.21 -9.43
C ILE A 92 11.73 0.66 -10.29
N ASN A 93 11.89 0.50 -11.61
CA ASN A 93 11.02 1.06 -12.63
C ASN A 93 10.11 -0.05 -13.16
N LEU A 94 8.80 0.16 -13.11
CA LEU A 94 7.76 -0.78 -13.49
C LEU A 94 7.33 -0.55 -14.94
N GLU A 95 7.34 -1.63 -15.71
CA GLU A 95 6.85 -1.59 -17.09
C GLU A 95 5.32 -1.46 -17.15
N SER A 96 4.80 -0.99 -18.28
CA SER A 96 3.37 -1.15 -18.58
C SER A 96 3.05 -2.60 -18.99
N GLY A 97 1.80 -3.00 -18.83
CA GLY A 97 1.32 -4.35 -19.08
C GLY A 97 1.45 -5.30 -17.89
N PRO A 98 1.46 -6.63 -18.16
CA PRO A 98 1.49 -7.66 -17.12
C PRO A 98 2.71 -7.54 -16.20
N GLN A 99 2.46 -7.70 -14.91
CA GLN A 99 3.44 -7.67 -13.83
C GLN A 99 3.53 -9.02 -13.13
N LYS A 100 4.70 -9.31 -12.58
CA LYS A 100 4.93 -10.42 -11.63
C LYS A 100 5.70 -9.88 -10.44
N THR A 101 5.21 -8.77 -9.89
CA THR A 101 5.94 -7.99 -8.90
C THR A 101 5.34 -8.23 -7.52
N ARG A 102 6.09 -8.94 -6.66
CA ARG A 102 5.76 -9.18 -5.26
C ARG A 102 6.26 -8.02 -4.43
N LEU A 103 5.33 -7.27 -3.84
CA LEU A 103 5.59 -6.16 -2.94
C LEU A 103 5.37 -6.64 -1.51
N ARG A 104 6.41 -6.59 -0.66
CA ARG A 104 6.33 -7.06 0.73
C ARG A 104 6.87 -6.02 1.70
N ALA A 105 6.08 -5.66 2.71
CA ALA A 105 6.49 -4.81 3.82
C ALA A 105 6.49 -5.61 5.12
N VAL A 106 7.60 -5.58 5.86
CA VAL A 106 7.70 -6.14 7.21
C VAL A 106 7.79 -4.98 8.18
N VAL A 107 6.78 -4.84 9.02
CA VAL A 107 6.66 -3.77 10.01
C VAL A 107 7.02 -4.33 11.38
N ASN A 108 8.03 -3.72 12.00
CA ASN A 108 8.37 -3.88 13.41
C ASN A 108 7.93 -2.58 14.11
N PRO A 109 6.72 -2.52 14.71
CA PRO A 109 6.15 -1.28 15.22
C PRO A 109 7.10 -0.57 16.19
N GLY A 110 7.33 0.73 15.94
CA GLY A 110 8.25 1.57 16.72
C GLY A 110 9.75 1.35 16.46
N ILE A 111 10.13 0.40 15.59
CA ILE A 111 11.53 0.05 15.31
C ILE A 111 11.89 0.35 13.86
N ASP A 112 11.28 -0.38 12.92
CA ASP A 112 11.55 -0.22 11.49
C ASP A 112 10.40 -0.73 10.60
N ILE A 113 10.45 -0.34 9.33
CA ILE A 113 9.70 -0.97 8.25
C ILE A 113 10.68 -1.35 7.15
N LYS A 114 10.67 -2.62 6.75
CA LYS A 114 11.51 -3.16 5.69
C LYS A 114 10.67 -3.47 4.45
N PHE A 115 11.04 -2.86 3.34
CA PHE A 115 10.34 -2.93 2.07
C PHE A 115 11.12 -3.80 1.08
N TYR A 116 10.47 -4.85 0.59
CA TYR A 116 11.03 -5.83 -0.33
C TYR A 116 10.27 -5.83 -1.65
N VAL A 117 11.00 -5.98 -2.75
CA VAL A 117 10.45 -6.19 -4.09
C VAL A 117 11.02 -7.49 -4.63
N ASN A 118 10.14 -8.45 -4.96
CA ASN A 118 10.52 -9.80 -5.37
C ASN A 118 11.52 -10.44 -4.39
N ASP A 119 11.21 -10.33 -3.09
CA ASP A 119 12.01 -10.82 -1.95
C ASP A 119 13.39 -10.18 -1.76
N VAL A 120 13.76 -9.20 -2.57
CA VAL A 120 14.97 -8.39 -2.39
C VAL A 120 14.66 -7.17 -1.53
N LEU A 121 15.38 -6.99 -0.41
CA LEU A 121 15.27 -5.78 0.42
C LEU A 121 15.69 -4.56 -0.40
N LYS A 122 14.81 -3.56 -0.50
CA LYS A 122 15.07 -2.32 -1.22
C LYS A 122 15.29 -1.14 -0.29
N VAL A 123 14.44 -1.04 0.73
CA VAL A 123 14.43 0.13 1.62
C VAL A 123 14.15 -0.31 3.04
N THR A 124 14.83 0.32 4.00
CA THR A 124 14.49 0.26 5.42
C THR A 124 14.19 1.68 5.90
N HIS A 125 13.01 1.89 6.48
CA HIS A 125 12.66 3.13 7.14
C HIS A 125 12.67 2.94 8.66
N THR A 126 13.26 3.90 9.39
CA THR A 126 13.37 3.91 10.86
C THR A 126 12.83 5.21 11.49
N VAL A 127 12.24 6.09 10.66
CA VAL A 127 11.71 7.40 11.07
C VAL A 127 10.29 7.57 10.54
N ASN A 128 9.54 8.46 11.18
CA ASN A 128 8.14 8.79 10.85
C ASN A 128 7.25 7.54 10.83
N LEU A 129 7.55 6.58 11.71
CA LEU A 129 6.91 5.27 11.71
C LEU A 129 5.45 5.40 12.19
N PRO A 130 4.50 4.74 11.51
CA PRO A 130 3.14 4.59 12.03
C PRO A 130 3.15 3.87 13.38
N ASP A 131 2.25 4.29 14.27
CA ASP A 131 2.02 3.67 15.57
C ASP A 131 0.85 2.67 15.55
N GLU A 132 0.49 2.15 16.72
CA GLU A 132 -0.64 1.23 16.89
C GLU A 132 -1.97 1.94 16.60
N ASN A 133 -2.65 1.53 15.53
CA ASN A 133 -3.99 1.99 15.19
C ASN A 133 -4.74 0.92 14.36
N HIS A 134 -6.01 1.18 14.06
CA HIS A 134 -6.74 0.47 13.03
C HIS A 134 -6.28 0.96 11.66
N TYR A 135 -5.74 0.05 10.84
CA TYR A 135 -5.33 0.37 9.48
C TYR A 135 -6.29 -0.25 8.47
N TYR A 136 -6.68 0.55 7.48
CA TYR A 136 -7.50 0.18 6.35
C TYR A 136 -6.60 -0.03 5.14
N PHE A 137 -6.95 -1.01 4.30
CA PHE A 137 -6.25 -1.23 3.05
C PHE A 137 -6.76 -0.23 1.99
N HIS A 138 -5.85 0.54 1.43
CA HIS A 138 -6.11 1.57 0.44
C HIS A 138 -5.43 1.22 -0.88
N THR A 139 -6.26 1.22 -1.94
CA THR A 139 -5.82 1.10 -3.33
C THR A 139 -6.41 2.26 -4.11
N GLN A 140 -5.56 3.16 -4.60
CA GLN A 140 -6.01 4.29 -5.39
C GLN A 140 -5.18 4.46 -6.65
N VAL A 141 -5.82 4.88 -7.72
CA VAL A 141 -5.17 5.31 -8.96
C VAL A 141 -5.62 6.75 -9.22
N ARG A 142 -4.69 7.71 -9.10
CA ARG A 142 -4.91 9.09 -9.54
C ARG A 142 -4.25 9.26 -10.89
N VAL A 143 -5.03 9.59 -11.90
CA VAL A 143 -4.51 9.86 -13.23
C VAL A 143 -4.29 11.37 -13.40
N THR A 144 -3.20 11.76 -14.06
CA THR A 144 -2.91 13.16 -14.39
C THR A 144 -3.18 13.50 -15.86
N ALA A 145 -3.44 12.48 -16.69
CA ALA A 145 -3.91 12.59 -18.07
C ALA A 145 -5.43 12.27 -18.21
N PRO A 146 -6.13 12.77 -19.24
CA PRO A 146 -7.56 12.51 -19.48
C PRO A 146 -7.80 11.12 -20.11
N THR A 147 -7.21 10.08 -19.53
CA THR A 147 -7.30 8.70 -19.98
C THR A 147 -7.59 7.79 -18.81
N PHE A 148 -8.48 6.82 -18.98
CA PHE A 148 -8.70 5.81 -17.94
C PHE A 148 -7.43 4.98 -17.74
N ARG A 149 -7.16 4.61 -16.49
CA ARG A 149 -6.06 3.73 -16.10
C ARG A 149 -6.61 2.61 -15.23
N THR A 150 -6.02 1.44 -15.34
CA THR A 150 -6.36 0.29 -14.50
C THR A 150 -5.09 -0.33 -13.93
N THR A 151 -5.20 -0.85 -12.72
CA THR A 151 -4.16 -1.62 -12.07
C THR A 151 -4.78 -2.87 -11.47
N TYR A 152 -4.15 -4.02 -11.69
CA TYR A 152 -4.62 -5.29 -11.18
C TYR A 152 -3.72 -5.76 -10.04
N LEU A 153 -4.34 -5.98 -8.90
CA LEU A 153 -3.71 -6.61 -7.75
C LEU A 153 -4.16 -8.06 -7.65
N GLY A 154 -3.22 -8.93 -7.29
CA GLY A 154 -3.46 -10.34 -7.05
C GLY A 154 -3.68 -10.61 -5.58
N ARG A 155 -3.02 -11.65 -5.07
CA ARG A 155 -3.11 -12.03 -3.66
C ARG A 155 -2.62 -10.89 -2.77
N ILE A 156 -3.37 -10.66 -1.70
CA ILE A 156 -2.97 -9.88 -0.54
C ILE A 156 -2.83 -10.86 0.64
N LEU A 157 -1.69 -10.83 1.31
CA LEU A 157 -1.41 -11.62 2.50
C LEU A 157 -1.08 -10.66 3.65
N ILE A 158 -1.66 -10.95 4.81
CA ILE A 158 -1.37 -10.29 6.08
C ILE A 158 -0.99 -11.40 7.06
N GLU A 159 0.24 -11.38 7.53
CA GLU A 159 0.77 -12.32 8.50
C GLU A 159 1.26 -11.55 9.72
N LYS A 160 0.99 -12.08 10.92
CA LYS A 160 1.42 -11.49 12.17
C LYS A 160 2.16 -12.53 13.00
N GLU A 161 3.40 -12.23 13.33
CA GLU A 161 4.26 -13.06 14.16
C GLU A 161 4.16 -12.57 15.60
N TYR A 162 3.70 -13.46 16.48
CA TYR A 162 3.66 -13.25 17.92
C TYR A 162 4.88 -13.92 18.52
N ALA A 163 5.65 -13.19 19.34
CA ALA A 163 6.69 -13.81 20.15
C ALA A 163 6.03 -14.86 21.08
N VAL A 164 6.61 -16.07 21.11
CA VAL A 164 6.21 -17.15 22.02
C VAL A 164 6.80 -16.91 23.40
#